data_AF-N1WD35-F1
#
_entry.id   AF-N1WD35-F1
#
_cell.length_a   1.000
_cell.length_b   1.000
_cell.length_c   1.000
_cell.angle_alpha   90.00
_cell.angle_beta   90.00
_cell.angle_gamma   90.00
#
_symmetry.space_group_name_H-M   'P 1'
#
loop_
_entity.id
_entity.type
_entity.pdbx_description
1 polymer ?
#
loop_
_entity_poly.entity_id
_entity_poly.type
_entity_poly.pdbx_seq_one_letter_code
_entity_poly.pdbx_strand_id
1 'polypeptide(L)'
;MEEDKLIEAFIKSSSEIFLSNIGEGIKSLKEETILFFRTNIKNYLKKTLNKISHVKTILHKSTPVYLYDIYVPLTVQSEDNQFQSKELLNFIKTDNFCTTLIGEAGSGKSTFIKDLFIQYILEKSKIPLLIELRSIDFETSTLESHIKSELSYDNFLPNETIFERKLKDGSFVFFLDGFDEINSYKKNNLANSLQSFINKYNENKFIITSRPFANIELLAGFRNYKILPFTESEIRIFVEKQLKSDPKQSKKIIETLKALPKESPIREYIFNPLLLSLFILTYQTNSLIPNKRHIFYRRVIDALFITHDSLSKIGFEREYKSELPQDKIEEILKRFSALTYFKNLITFDSTEINKNLNLIKEKTNFEFDNNAFIEDMKVAACLWVEIEGKYTFAHRSIQEYFTALYISNSESSSMEKLFKKFKVSRINPHSDHSNLLSLLKEMALLHYNKFYLEPILNEFLKKMKANTKENIKKIICNLATGLIFHDNIPQKSKLNNIGIGIGSLYDHYQLLTKEFENIPYFTILYETIRTEGTKYFKDKPEFHNNTLLKFNDHPKFLDLLASNIGLKKFSKEMVKNLNNYHKSLKISINNEIKKEKELVELI
;
A
#
# COMPACT_ATOMS: atom_id res chain seq x y z
N MET A 1 -28.92 -15.93 10.94
CA MET A 1 -29.96 -16.06 11.98
C MET A 1 -29.44 -16.57 13.33
N GLU A 2 -28.69 -17.68 13.41
CA GLU A 2 -27.97 -18.06 14.66
C GLU A 2 -26.68 -17.24 14.87
N GLU A 3 -25.96 -16.89 13.79
CA GLU A 3 -24.73 -16.08 13.86
C GLU A 3 -24.98 -14.59 14.11
N ASP A 4 -26.09 -14.02 13.63
CA ASP A 4 -26.51 -12.64 13.95
C ASP A 4 -26.81 -12.49 15.44
N LYS A 5 -27.40 -13.52 16.06
CA LYS A 5 -27.60 -13.60 17.51
C LYS A 5 -26.29 -13.74 18.26
N LEU A 6 -25.28 -14.39 17.67
CA LEU A 6 -23.93 -14.51 18.21
C LEU A 6 -23.19 -13.16 18.15
N ILE A 7 -23.36 -12.39 17.07
CA ILE A 7 -22.83 -11.02 16.95
C ILE A 7 -23.57 -10.06 17.87
N GLU A 8 -24.89 -10.15 18.03
CA GLU A 8 -25.63 -9.35 19.01
C GLU A 8 -25.28 -9.73 20.46
N ALA A 9 -25.17 -11.02 20.77
CA ALA A 9 -24.70 -11.51 22.05
C ALA A 9 -23.26 -11.09 22.31
N PHE A 10 -22.41 -11.08 21.28
CA PHE A 10 -21.03 -10.61 21.29
C PHE A 10 -20.93 -9.10 21.51
N ILE A 11 -21.71 -8.29 20.78
CA ILE A 11 -21.80 -6.84 20.98
C ILE A 11 -22.26 -6.55 22.42
N LYS A 12 -23.19 -7.34 22.95
CA LYS A 12 -23.69 -7.20 24.32
C LYS A 12 -22.63 -7.61 25.35
N SER A 13 -22.01 -8.78 25.22
CA SER A 13 -21.01 -9.30 26.16
C SER A 13 -19.67 -8.55 26.14
N SER A 14 -19.24 -8.11 24.96
CA SER A 14 -17.96 -7.43 24.80
C SER A 14 -18.06 -5.97 25.22
N SER A 15 -19.20 -5.30 24.99
CA SER A 15 -19.42 -3.97 25.56
C SER A 15 -19.49 -4.02 27.09
N GLU A 16 -20.26 -4.92 27.71
CA GLU A 16 -20.38 -4.96 29.18
C GLU A 16 -19.04 -5.24 29.90
N ILE A 17 -18.21 -6.14 29.37
CA ILE A 17 -16.94 -6.55 30.01
C ILE A 17 -15.80 -5.59 29.67
N PHE A 18 -15.82 -4.98 28.48
CA PHE A 18 -14.87 -3.91 28.16
C PHE A 18 -15.07 -2.69 29.07
N LEU A 19 -16.32 -2.39 29.42
CA LEU A 19 -16.69 -1.23 30.25
C LEU A 19 -16.43 -1.45 31.75
N SER A 20 -16.36 -2.69 32.24
CA SER A 20 -16.01 -2.99 33.64
C SER A 20 -14.54 -2.71 33.96
N ASN A 21 -13.62 -2.97 33.02
CA ASN A 21 -12.18 -2.74 33.19
C ASN A 21 -11.76 -1.25 33.11
N ILE A 22 -12.65 -0.36 32.66
CA ILE A 22 -12.40 1.09 32.63
C ILE A 22 -12.50 1.71 34.05
N GLY A 23 -13.07 0.98 35.02
CA GLY A 23 -13.51 1.50 36.32
C GLY A 23 -12.42 1.83 37.35
N GLU A 24 -11.21 1.26 37.28
CA GLU A 24 -10.21 1.49 38.34
C GLU A 24 -9.51 2.87 38.26
N GLY A 25 -9.41 3.46 37.07
CA GLY A 25 -8.71 4.74 36.84
C GLY A 25 -9.54 6.00 37.11
N ILE A 26 -10.84 5.88 37.49
CA ILE A 26 -11.75 7.03 37.61
C ILE A 26 -12.53 6.97 38.93
N LYS A 27 -11.85 7.24 40.05
CA LYS A 27 -12.53 7.49 41.34
C LYS A 27 -12.96 8.96 41.54
N SER A 28 -12.63 9.86 40.61
CA SER A 28 -12.78 11.33 40.79
C SER A 28 -13.81 12.02 39.88
N LEU A 29 -14.61 11.28 39.10
CA LEU A 29 -15.66 11.84 38.23
C LEU A 29 -17.06 11.36 38.66
N LYS A 30 -18.08 12.17 38.35
CA LYS A 30 -19.50 11.81 38.60
C LYS A 30 -19.89 10.57 37.78
N GLU A 31 -20.60 9.63 38.41
CA GLU A 31 -21.03 8.36 37.80
C GLU A 31 -21.79 8.54 36.48
N GLU A 32 -22.58 9.61 36.39
CA GLU A 32 -23.38 9.97 35.21
C GLU A 32 -22.50 10.23 33.97
N THR A 33 -21.35 10.89 34.14
CA THR A 33 -20.42 11.17 33.04
C THR A 33 -19.69 9.90 32.58
N ILE A 34 -19.40 8.99 33.51
CA ILE A 34 -18.84 7.67 33.19
C ILE A 34 -19.86 6.84 32.42
N LEU A 35 -21.11 6.80 32.87
CA LEU A 35 -22.20 6.07 32.21
C LEU A 35 -22.45 6.56 30.78
N PHE A 36 -22.42 7.87 30.58
CA PHE A 36 -22.60 8.47 29.26
C PHE A 36 -21.43 8.12 28.32
N PHE A 37 -20.18 8.27 28.77
CA PHE A 37 -19.00 7.87 27.99
C PHE A 37 -19.03 6.39 27.61
N ARG A 38 -19.49 5.53 28.53
CA ARG A 38 -19.68 4.09 28.29
C ARG A 38 -20.71 3.81 27.19
N THR A 39 -21.84 4.52 27.21
CA THR A 39 -22.92 4.37 26.23
C THR A 39 -22.46 4.74 24.83
N ASN A 40 -21.67 5.80 24.72
CA ASN A 40 -21.13 6.27 23.45
C ASN A 40 -20.11 5.33 22.80
N ILE A 41 -19.17 4.80 23.60
CA ILE A 41 -18.22 3.78 23.09
C ILE A 41 -18.99 2.57 22.57
N LYS A 42 -20.02 2.13 23.29
CA LYS A 42 -20.87 1.01 22.87
C LYS A 42 -21.55 1.29 21.52
N ASN A 43 -22.10 2.48 21.34
CA ASN A 43 -22.75 2.89 20.09
C ASN A 43 -21.75 2.93 18.92
N TYR A 44 -20.57 3.52 19.13
CA TYR A 44 -19.50 3.53 18.13
C TYR A 44 -19.08 2.11 17.75
N LEU A 45 -18.74 1.26 18.72
CA LEU A 45 -18.30 -0.11 18.45
C LEU A 45 -19.37 -0.90 17.72
N LYS A 46 -20.66 -0.75 18.08
CA LYS A 46 -21.78 -1.40 17.37
C LYS A 46 -21.88 -0.92 15.92
N LYS A 47 -21.83 0.40 15.69
CA LYS A 47 -21.89 1.01 14.35
C LYS A 47 -20.72 0.53 13.48
N THR A 48 -19.50 0.61 14.01
CA THR A 48 -18.28 0.20 13.31
C THR A 48 -18.26 -1.30 13.05
N LEU A 49 -18.63 -2.15 14.02
CA LEU A 49 -18.77 -3.60 13.82
C LEU A 49 -19.76 -3.94 12.71
N ASN A 50 -20.93 -3.30 12.69
CA ASN A 50 -21.91 -3.50 11.62
C ASN A 50 -21.33 -3.12 10.25
N LYS A 51 -20.57 -2.01 10.17
CA LYS A 51 -19.91 -1.55 8.93
C LYS A 51 -18.83 -2.51 8.43
N ILE A 52 -18.04 -3.11 9.33
CA ILE A 52 -16.88 -3.94 8.92
C ILE A 52 -17.17 -5.44 8.84
N SER A 53 -18.18 -5.94 9.56
CA SER A 53 -18.53 -7.37 9.59
C SER A 53 -19.25 -7.83 8.33
N HIS A 54 -19.93 -6.94 7.62
CA HIS A 54 -20.63 -7.22 6.38
C HIS A 54 -19.97 -6.46 5.24
N VAL A 55 -19.36 -7.18 4.30
CA VAL A 55 -18.57 -6.60 3.22
C VAL A 55 -19.16 -6.94 1.86
N LYS A 56 -19.11 -5.97 0.95
CA LYS A 56 -19.29 -6.21 -0.49
C LYS A 56 -17.92 -6.42 -1.11
N THR A 57 -17.81 -7.41 -1.98
CA THR A 57 -16.57 -7.69 -2.71
C THR A 57 -16.84 -7.73 -4.21
N ILE A 58 -15.78 -7.79 -5.01
CA ILE A 58 -15.92 -7.93 -6.47
C ILE A 58 -16.61 -9.25 -6.89
N LEU A 59 -16.57 -10.26 -6.02
CA LEU A 59 -17.29 -11.54 -6.19
C LEU A 59 -18.71 -11.48 -5.60
N HIS A 60 -18.90 -10.77 -4.49
CA HIS A 60 -20.20 -10.62 -3.81
C HIS A 60 -20.71 -9.18 -3.95
N LYS A 61 -21.16 -8.84 -5.16
CA LYS A 61 -21.48 -7.44 -5.56
C LYS A 61 -22.81 -6.92 -5.02
N SER A 62 -23.87 -7.73 -5.12
CA SER A 62 -25.26 -7.31 -4.85
C SER A 62 -25.63 -7.40 -3.37
N THR A 63 -25.13 -8.41 -2.67
CA THR A 63 -25.48 -8.71 -1.29
C THR A 63 -24.24 -8.64 -0.40
N PRO A 64 -24.22 -7.81 0.66
CA PRO A 64 -23.18 -7.89 1.68
C PRO A 64 -23.09 -9.31 2.23
N VAL A 65 -21.88 -9.83 2.36
CA VAL A 65 -21.61 -11.13 2.97
C VAL A 65 -20.86 -10.94 4.27
N TYR A 66 -21.03 -11.88 5.20
CA TYR A 66 -20.29 -11.84 6.45
C TYR A 66 -18.80 -12.05 6.19
N LEU A 67 -17.96 -11.24 6.84
CA LEU A 67 -16.52 -11.21 6.59
C LEU A 67 -15.89 -12.60 6.76
N TYR A 68 -16.20 -13.32 7.84
CA TYR A 68 -15.55 -14.60 8.12
C TYR A 68 -16.02 -15.76 7.22
N ASP A 69 -17.14 -15.62 6.53
CA ASP A 69 -17.58 -16.58 5.51
C ASP A 69 -16.61 -16.62 4.34
N ILE A 70 -16.00 -15.48 4.03
CA ILE A 70 -15.14 -15.30 2.85
C ILE A 70 -13.68 -15.02 3.19
N TYR A 71 -13.38 -14.65 4.44
CA TYR A 71 -12.04 -14.26 4.86
C TYR A 71 -11.12 -15.45 5.12
N VAL A 72 -9.88 -15.34 4.66
CA VAL A 72 -8.79 -16.25 4.99
C VAL A 72 -7.72 -15.41 5.72
N PRO A 73 -7.32 -15.79 6.95
CA PRO A 73 -6.28 -15.07 7.69
C PRO A 73 -5.01 -14.93 6.87
N LEU A 74 -4.45 -13.71 6.84
CA LEU A 74 -3.19 -13.44 6.15
C LEU A 74 -2.01 -13.74 7.05
N THR A 75 -0.93 -14.24 6.43
CA THR A 75 0.36 -14.39 7.09
C THR A 75 1.16 -13.10 6.97
N VAL A 76 1.69 -12.61 8.09
CA VAL A 76 2.60 -11.46 8.13
C VAL A 76 3.99 -11.89 8.60
N GLN A 77 5.02 -11.22 8.12
CA GLN A 77 6.41 -11.53 8.42
C GLN A 77 7.12 -10.32 9.06
N SER A 78 7.78 -10.55 10.19
CA SER A 78 8.85 -9.69 10.71
C SER A 78 10.23 -10.21 10.26
N GLU A 79 11.32 -9.56 10.63
CA GLU A 79 12.68 -9.98 10.23
C GLU A 79 12.97 -11.47 10.54
N ASP A 80 12.50 -11.95 11.70
CA ASP A 80 12.85 -13.28 12.22
C ASP A 80 11.69 -14.29 12.24
N ASN A 81 10.44 -13.83 12.11
CA ASN A 81 9.25 -14.64 12.41
C ASN A 81 8.09 -14.38 11.45
N GLN A 82 7.21 -15.38 11.31
CA GLN A 82 5.93 -15.26 10.63
C GLN A 82 4.79 -15.42 11.63
N PHE A 83 3.70 -14.69 11.41
CA PHE A 83 2.56 -14.63 12.31
C PHE A 83 1.27 -14.64 11.51
N GLN A 84 0.26 -15.36 11.99
CA GLN A 84 -1.14 -15.11 11.62
C GLN A 84 -1.78 -14.09 12.59
N SER A 85 -3.00 -13.62 12.28
CA SER A 85 -3.65 -12.50 12.98
C SER A 85 -3.60 -12.57 14.52
N LYS A 86 -3.98 -13.71 15.11
CA LYS A 86 -4.02 -13.89 16.58
C LYS A 86 -2.64 -13.86 17.21
N GLU A 87 -1.66 -14.48 16.56
CA GLU A 87 -0.27 -14.53 17.04
C GLU A 87 0.34 -13.13 17.01
N LEU A 88 0.11 -12.40 15.91
CA LEU A 88 0.53 -11.01 15.78
C LEU A 88 -0.09 -10.15 16.87
N LEU A 89 -1.39 -10.31 17.14
CA LEU A 89 -2.11 -9.53 18.14
C LEU A 89 -1.54 -9.75 19.55
N ASN A 90 -1.17 -10.98 19.91
CA ASN A 90 -0.48 -11.27 21.16
C ASN A 90 0.87 -10.53 21.25
N PHE A 91 1.61 -10.48 20.15
CA PHE A 91 2.87 -9.76 20.09
C PHE A 91 2.68 -8.25 20.24
N ILE A 92 1.77 -7.64 19.48
CA ILE A 92 1.48 -6.19 19.49
C ILE A 92 1.07 -5.71 20.89
N LYS A 93 0.33 -6.53 21.64
CA LYS A 93 -0.09 -6.19 23.01
C LYS A 93 1.11 -5.95 23.94
N THR A 94 2.12 -6.80 23.83
CA THR A 94 3.33 -6.75 24.68
C THR A 94 4.40 -5.81 24.14
N ASP A 95 4.34 -5.44 22.86
CA ASP A 95 5.38 -4.65 22.22
C ASP A 95 5.20 -3.14 22.44
N ASN A 96 6.26 -2.42 22.78
CA ASN A 96 6.20 -0.97 22.99
C ASN A 96 6.32 -0.17 21.68
N PHE A 97 6.60 -0.85 20.57
CA PHE A 97 6.67 -0.22 19.25
C PHE A 97 5.28 -0.08 18.63
N CYS A 98 5.14 0.95 17.80
CA CYS A 98 4.02 1.04 16.87
C CYS A 98 4.19 -0.02 15.77
N THR A 99 3.09 -0.51 15.22
CA THR A 99 3.10 -1.57 14.21
C THR A 99 2.81 -0.99 12.83
N THR A 100 3.62 -1.34 11.83
CA THR A 100 3.28 -1.12 10.43
C THR A 100 2.99 -2.43 9.71
N LEU A 101 1.92 -2.44 8.93
CA LEU A 101 1.50 -3.56 8.07
C LEU A 101 1.72 -3.16 6.62
N ILE A 102 2.74 -3.74 6.01
CA ILE A 102 3.25 -3.37 4.69
C ILE A 102 2.84 -4.43 3.68
N GLY A 103 2.11 -4.05 2.64
CA GLY A 103 1.64 -4.99 1.62
C GLY A 103 1.23 -4.32 0.32
N GLU A 104 1.39 -5.01 -0.81
CA GLU A 104 1.05 -4.46 -2.13
C GLU A 104 -0.44 -4.11 -2.27
N ALA A 105 -0.81 -3.45 -3.36
CA ALA A 105 -2.22 -3.21 -3.68
C ALA A 105 -2.97 -4.56 -3.76
N GLY A 106 -4.17 -4.65 -3.19
CA GLY A 106 -4.96 -5.89 -3.20
C GLY A 106 -4.52 -6.99 -2.23
N SER A 107 -3.42 -6.80 -1.49
CA SER A 107 -2.89 -7.78 -0.51
C SER A 107 -3.81 -8.07 0.68
N GLY A 108 -4.90 -7.30 0.85
CA GLY A 108 -5.86 -7.50 1.93
C GLY A 108 -5.55 -6.74 3.23
N LYS A 109 -4.64 -5.75 3.23
CA LYS A 109 -4.33 -4.86 4.37
C LYS A 109 -5.58 -4.37 5.14
N SER A 110 -6.52 -3.73 4.44
CA SER A 110 -7.75 -3.22 5.06
C SER A 110 -8.63 -4.35 5.61
N THR A 111 -8.68 -5.50 4.94
CA THR A 111 -9.41 -6.68 5.41
C THR A 111 -8.76 -7.27 6.67
N PHE A 112 -7.42 -7.28 6.74
CA PHE A 112 -6.65 -7.70 7.90
C PHE A 112 -6.87 -6.76 9.10
N ILE A 113 -6.92 -5.45 8.87
CA ILE A 113 -7.28 -4.47 9.90
C ILE A 113 -8.69 -4.75 10.46
N LYS A 114 -9.67 -5.06 9.60
CA LYS A 114 -11.04 -5.40 10.06
C LYS A 114 -11.05 -6.63 10.95
N ASP A 115 -10.30 -7.66 10.59
CA ASP A 115 -10.12 -8.88 11.41
C ASP A 115 -9.46 -8.55 12.76
N LEU A 116 -8.34 -7.81 12.76
CA LEU A 116 -7.69 -7.37 14.00
C LEU A 116 -8.61 -6.51 14.87
N PHE A 117 -9.38 -5.58 14.28
CA PHE A 117 -10.35 -4.76 14.99
C PHE A 117 -11.37 -5.65 15.73
N ILE A 118 -11.93 -6.65 15.06
CA ILE A 118 -12.87 -7.59 15.67
C ILE A 118 -12.18 -8.41 16.78
N GLN A 119 -10.94 -8.85 16.58
CA GLN A 119 -10.18 -9.59 17.59
C GLN A 119 -9.87 -8.76 18.85
N TYR A 120 -9.57 -7.46 18.71
CA TYR A 120 -9.39 -6.58 19.87
C TYR A 120 -10.67 -6.45 20.71
N ILE A 121 -11.84 -6.46 20.07
CA ILE A 121 -13.13 -6.49 20.76
C ILE A 121 -13.34 -7.84 21.45
N LEU A 122 -13.02 -8.95 20.77
CA LEU A 122 -13.12 -10.32 21.33
C LEU A 122 -12.25 -10.50 22.57
N GLU A 123 -11.01 -10.02 22.52
CA GLU A 123 -10.04 -10.21 23.59
C GLU A 123 -10.10 -9.14 24.68
N LYS A 124 -11.02 -8.18 24.58
CA LYS A 124 -11.31 -7.15 25.61
C LYS A 124 -10.07 -6.39 26.09
N SER A 125 -9.15 -6.08 25.16
CA SER A 125 -7.84 -5.56 25.52
C SER A 125 -7.75 -4.04 25.54
N LYS A 126 -8.11 -3.37 24.43
CA LYS A 126 -8.13 -1.89 24.28
C LYS A 126 -9.30 -1.47 23.39
N ILE A 127 -9.74 -0.21 23.48
CA ILE A 127 -10.81 0.34 22.62
C ILE A 127 -10.26 0.49 21.22
N PRO A 128 -10.75 -0.26 20.21
CA PRO A 128 -10.26 -0.09 18.86
C PRO A 128 -10.93 1.12 18.19
N LEU A 129 -10.11 1.98 17.59
CA LEU A 129 -10.53 3.10 16.77
C LEU A 129 -10.00 2.90 15.36
N LEU A 130 -10.90 2.78 14.39
CA LEU A 130 -10.57 2.66 12.98
C LEU A 130 -10.66 4.03 12.31
N ILE A 131 -9.55 4.49 11.74
CA ILE A 131 -9.42 5.79 11.08
C ILE A 131 -8.85 5.56 9.69
N GLU A 132 -9.57 5.97 8.66
CA GLU A 132 -9.09 5.94 7.29
C GLU A 132 -8.27 7.20 7.02
N LEU A 133 -6.94 7.10 6.92
CA LEU A 133 -6.07 8.28 6.79
C LEU A 133 -6.43 9.13 5.56
N ARG A 134 -6.95 8.50 4.51
CA ARG A 134 -7.42 9.17 3.27
C ARG A 134 -8.53 10.20 3.51
N SER A 135 -9.29 10.09 4.59
CA SER A 135 -10.39 11.01 4.91
C SER A 135 -9.89 12.35 5.48
N ILE A 136 -8.63 12.39 5.94
CA ILE A 136 -8.08 13.50 6.70
C ILE A 136 -7.47 14.55 5.77
N ASP A 137 -7.95 15.78 5.88
CA ASP A 137 -7.28 16.93 5.27
C ASP A 137 -6.19 17.49 6.19
N PHE A 138 -4.97 17.01 6.01
CA PHE A 138 -3.80 17.45 6.78
C PHE A 138 -3.29 18.87 6.45
N GLU A 139 -3.94 19.60 5.54
CA GLU A 139 -3.68 21.04 5.37
C GLU A 139 -4.38 21.86 6.46
N THR A 140 -5.56 21.42 6.87
CA THR A 140 -6.46 22.16 7.76
C THR A 140 -6.61 21.51 9.13
N SER A 141 -6.18 20.25 9.27
CA SER A 141 -6.35 19.47 10.50
C SER A 141 -5.11 18.64 10.88
N THR A 142 -4.94 18.43 12.19
CA THR A 142 -4.01 17.44 12.75
C THR A 142 -4.71 16.09 12.92
N LEU A 143 -3.95 15.01 13.08
CA LEU A 143 -4.49 13.71 13.44
C LEU A 143 -5.32 13.79 14.73
N GLU A 144 -4.85 14.52 15.74
CA GLU A 144 -5.57 14.69 17.01
C GLU A 144 -6.91 15.39 16.81
N SER A 145 -6.93 16.52 16.09
CA SER A 145 -8.17 17.26 15.83
C SER A 145 -9.13 16.46 14.96
N HIS A 146 -8.62 15.67 14.01
CA HIS A 146 -9.44 14.82 13.17
C HIS A 146 -10.11 13.70 14.00
N ILE A 147 -9.33 12.99 14.82
CA ILE A 147 -9.84 11.97 15.74
C ILE A 147 -10.91 12.58 16.65
N LYS A 148 -10.65 13.75 17.23
CA LYS A 148 -11.66 14.46 18.04
C LYS A 148 -12.90 14.77 17.21
N SER A 149 -12.77 15.24 15.98
CA SER A 149 -13.91 15.58 15.13
C SER A 149 -14.77 14.36 14.72
N GLU A 150 -14.15 13.25 14.30
CA GLU A 150 -14.88 12.03 13.92
C GLU A 150 -15.64 11.46 15.12
N LEU A 151 -15.00 11.46 16.28
CA LEU A 151 -15.62 11.01 17.51
C LEU A 151 -16.72 11.99 17.96
N SER A 152 -16.52 13.29 17.89
CA SER A 152 -17.57 14.28 18.21
C SER A 152 -18.79 14.18 17.27
N TYR A 153 -18.58 13.93 15.97
CA TYR A 153 -19.66 13.77 14.98
C TYR A 153 -20.58 12.59 15.30
N ASP A 154 -20.01 11.50 15.84
CA ASP A 154 -20.77 10.32 16.27
C ASP A 154 -21.33 10.43 17.72
N ASN A 155 -21.39 11.65 18.28
CA ASN A 155 -21.71 11.92 19.69
C ASN A 155 -20.80 11.17 20.68
N PHE A 156 -19.62 10.71 20.26
CA PHE A 156 -18.70 9.93 21.10
C PHE A 156 -18.08 10.78 22.22
N LEU A 157 -17.84 12.07 21.96
CA LEU A 157 -17.13 13.00 22.85
C LEU A 157 -18.01 14.13 23.40
N PRO A 158 -18.72 13.92 24.52
CA PRO A 158 -19.36 15.01 25.26
C PRO A 158 -18.36 15.79 26.15
N ASN A 159 -17.20 15.18 26.45
CA ASN A 159 -16.25 15.69 27.44
C ASN A 159 -14.82 15.39 26.99
N GLU A 160 -14.17 16.40 26.42
CA GLU A 160 -12.79 16.30 25.92
C GLU A 160 -11.80 15.90 27.02
N THR A 161 -12.05 16.30 28.28
CA THR A 161 -11.16 16.00 29.41
C THR A 161 -11.11 14.51 29.72
N ILE A 162 -12.25 13.80 29.65
CA ILE A 162 -12.31 12.34 29.87
C ILE A 162 -11.56 11.62 28.76
N PHE A 163 -11.79 12.05 27.52
CA PHE A 163 -11.12 11.47 26.37
C PHE A 163 -9.61 11.67 26.43
N GLU A 164 -9.14 12.88 26.73
CA GLU A 164 -7.71 13.15 26.89
C GLU A 164 -7.08 12.32 28.02
N ARG A 165 -7.77 12.15 29.15
CA ARG A 165 -7.32 11.24 30.23
C ARG A 165 -7.20 9.80 29.72
N LYS A 166 -8.20 9.31 28.99
CA LYS A 166 -8.18 7.94 28.46
C LYS A 166 -7.12 7.70 27.39
N LEU A 167 -6.81 8.74 26.61
CA LEU A 167 -5.66 8.73 25.72
C LEU A 167 -4.36 8.62 26.52
N LYS A 168 -4.19 9.37 27.60
CA LYS A 168 -3.01 9.27 28.48
C LYS A 168 -2.90 7.92 29.19
N ASP A 169 -4.02 7.32 29.58
CA ASP A 169 -4.08 5.99 30.22
C ASP A 169 -3.77 4.82 29.26
N GLY A 170 -3.63 5.08 27.95
CA GLY A 170 -3.40 4.02 26.98
C GLY A 170 -4.62 3.14 26.71
N SER A 171 -5.84 3.66 26.86
CA SER A 171 -7.06 2.84 26.74
C SER A 171 -7.40 2.42 25.31
N PHE A 172 -6.69 2.94 24.30
CA PHE A 172 -7.04 2.77 22.88
C PHE A 172 -6.01 1.96 22.08
N VAL A 173 -6.50 1.33 21.01
CA VAL A 173 -5.70 0.89 19.87
C VAL A 173 -6.21 1.61 18.62
N PHE A 174 -5.30 2.27 17.92
CA PHE A 174 -5.59 3.02 16.70
C PHE A 174 -5.22 2.18 15.48
N PHE A 175 -6.22 1.90 14.64
CA PHE A 175 -6.05 1.32 13.32
C PHE A 175 -6.08 2.44 12.29
N LEU A 176 -4.92 2.79 11.74
CA LEU A 176 -4.78 3.87 10.76
C LEU A 176 -4.60 3.24 9.36
N ASP A 177 -5.67 3.21 8.58
CA ASP A 177 -5.68 2.56 7.26
C ASP A 177 -5.24 3.52 6.14
N GLY A 178 -4.44 3.03 5.19
CA GLY A 178 -4.11 3.74 3.95
C GLY A 178 -3.08 4.88 4.02
N PHE A 179 -1.94 4.70 4.70
CA PHE A 179 -0.88 5.75 4.72
C PHE A 179 -0.34 6.09 3.32
N ASP A 180 -0.27 5.11 2.41
CA ASP A 180 0.16 5.28 1.02
C ASP A 180 -0.82 6.07 0.13
N GLU A 181 -2.02 6.33 0.63
CA GLU A 181 -3.08 7.01 -0.09
C GLU A 181 -3.08 8.53 0.17
N ILE A 182 -2.14 9.00 0.99
CA ILE A 182 -1.98 10.40 1.34
C ILE A 182 -1.12 11.08 0.28
N ASN A 183 -1.51 12.29 -0.10
CA ASN A 183 -0.78 13.05 -1.09
C ASN A 183 0.67 13.28 -0.64
N SER A 184 1.64 13.09 -1.55
CA SER A 184 3.07 13.14 -1.24
C SER A 184 3.51 14.44 -0.56
N TYR A 185 2.86 15.57 -0.88
CA TYR A 185 3.15 16.86 -0.24
C TYR A 185 2.60 16.96 1.20
N LYS A 186 1.54 16.21 1.52
CA LYS A 186 0.96 16.12 2.87
C LYS A 186 1.64 15.07 3.76
N LYS A 187 2.32 14.07 3.17
CA LYS A 187 2.96 12.95 3.90
C LYS A 187 3.89 13.43 5.03
N ASN A 188 4.65 14.50 4.84
CA ASN A 188 5.51 15.05 5.91
C ASN A 188 4.71 15.66 7.07
N ASN A 189 3.67 16.44 6.77
CA ASN A 189 2.80 17.01 7.80
C ASN A 189 2.07 15.91 8.57
N LEU A 190 1.59 14.89 7.87
CA LEU A 190 1.00 13.70 8.48
C LEU A 190 2.01 12.97 9.36
N ALA A 191 3.21 12.67 8.86
CA ALA A 191 4.24 11.97 9.64
C ALA A 191 4.58 12.74 10.92
N ASN A 192 4.73 14.07 10.83
CA ASN A 192 4.96 14.93 11.99
C ASN A 192 3.77 14.94 12.96
N SER A 193 2.54 15.05 12.44
CA SER A 193 1.32 15.02 13.26
C SER A 193 1.13 13.67 13.94
N LEU A 194 1.43 12.57 13.23
CA LEU A 194 1.35 11.20 13.72
C LEU A 194 2.39 10.98 14.82
N GLN A 195 3.65 11.36 14.59
CA GLN A 195 4.71 11.26 15.59
C GLN A 195 4.38 12.09 16.83
N SER A 196 3.85 13.30 16.65
CA SER A 196 3.44 14.16 17.78
C SER A 196 2.32 13.52 18.59
N PHE A 197 1.32 12.92 17.92
CA PHE A 197 0.21 12.23 18.58
C PHE A 197 0.68 10.98 19.34
N ILE A 198 1.52 10.16 18.72
CA ILE A 198 2.10 8.95 19.34
C ILE A 198 2.95 9.32 20.54
N ASN A 199 3.82 10.34 20.43
CA ASN A 199 4.68 10.78 21.53
C ASN A 199 3.86 11.33 22.70
N LYS A 200 2.74 12.02 22.42
CA LYS A 200 1.84 12.56 23.44
C LYS A 200 1.03 11.48 24.16
N TYR A 201 0.70 10.39 23.47
CA TYR A 201 -0.20 9.33 23.94
C TYR A 201 0.38 7.93 23.73
N ASN A 202 1.62 7.73 24.19
CA ASN A 202 2.48 6.56 23.93
C ASN A 202 2.02 5.25 24.57
N GLU A 203 1.13 5.29 25.57
CA GLU A 203 0.55 4.09 26.21
C GLU A 203 -0.50 3.39 25.31
N ASN A 204 -0.97 4.05 24.25
CA ASN A 204 -1.88 3.45 23.27
C ASN A 204 -1.12 2.57 22.27
N LYS A 205 -1.85 1.68 21.61
CA LYS A 205 -1.28 0.90 20.50
C LYS A 205 -1.64 1.56 19.17
N PHE A 206 -0.72 1.51 18.22
CA PHE A 206 -0.89 2.08 16.89
C PHE A 206 -0.56 1.03 15.85
N ILE A 207 -1.49 0.76 14.95
CA ILE A 207 -1.36 -0.18 13.84
C ILE A 207 -1.66 0.60 12.58
N ILE A 208 -0.66 0.80 11.73
CA ILE A 208 -0.78 1.53 10.47
C ILE A 208 -0.59 0.59 9.31
N THR A 209 -1.44 0.67 8.30
CA THR A 209 -1.19 -0.02 7.03
C THR A 209 -0.63 0.91 5.97
N SER A 210 0.23 0.37 5.13
CA SER A 210 0.75 1.07 3.97
C SER A 210 1.14 0.12 2.86
N ARG A 211 1.21 0.62 1.63
CA ARG A 211 2.04 -0.02 0.60
C ARG A 211 3.52 0.05 0.98
N PRO A 212 4.33 -0.92 0.52
CA PRO A 212 5.78 -0.83 0.59
C PRO A 212 6.24 0.52 0.06
N PHE A 213 7.34 1.03 0.62
CA PHE A 213 8.07 2.17 0.07
C PHE A 213 7.38 3.52 0.34
N ALA A 214 6.25 3.57 1.05
CA ALA A 214 5.55 4.81 1.36
C ALA A 214 6.23 5.65 2.46
N ASN A 215 7.36 5.18 3.02
CA ASN A 215 8.19 5.80 4.05
C ASN A 215 7.66 5.67 5.49
N ILE A 216 6.52 5.02 5.72
CA ILE A 216 6.08 4.71 7.09
C ILE A 216 7.06 3.75 7.77
N GLU A 217 7.64 2.84 7.00
CA GLU A 217 8.60 1.83 7.47
C GLU A 217 9.92 2.42 7.96
N LEU A 218 10.17 3.71 7.68
CA LEU A 218 11.36 4.44 8.08
C LEU A 218 11.16 5.23 9.38
N LEU A 219 9.93 5.31 9.90
CA LEU A 219 9.65 6.06 11.11
C LEU A 219 10.26 5.37 12.34
N ALA A 220 10.93 6.15 13.19
CA ALA A 220 11.48 5.65 14.44
C ALA A 220 10.35 5.25 15.39
N GLY A 221 10.55 4.18 16.17
CA GLY A 221 9.52 3.67 17.08
C GLY A 221 8.48 2.77 16.40
N PHE A 222 8.70 2.38 15.15
CA PHE A 222 7.85 1.44 14.41
C PHE A 222 8.53 0.10 14.16
N ARG A 223 7.76 -0.97 14.28
CA ARG A 223 8.13 -2.31 13.86
C ARG A 223 7.34 -2.69 12.61
N ASN A 224 8.07 -3.11 11.59
CA ASN A 224 7.50 -3.37 10.27
C ASN A 224 7.16 -4.85 10.08
N TYR A 225 5.95 -5.11 9.59
CA TYR A 225 5.48 -6.43 9.24
C TYR A 225 5.04 -6.45 7.79
N LYS A 226 5.62 -7.34 7.00
CA LYS A 226 5.25 -7.53 5.60
C LYS A 226 4.11 -8.53 5.49
N ILE A 227 3.00 -8.16 4.85
CA ILE A 227 1.96 -9.11 4.45
C ILE A 227 2.52 -9.99 3.34
N LEU A 228 2.49 -11.29 3.54
CA LEU A 228 2.93 -12.26 2.56
C LEU A 228 1.79 -12.59 1.57
N PRO A 229 2.13 -12.95 0.32
CA PRO A 229 1.17 -13.55 -0.59
C PRO A 229 0.57 -14.83 0.00
N PHE A 230 -0.62 -15.21 -0.45
CA PHE A 230 -1.21 -16.48 -0.04
C PHE A 230 -0.30 -17.66 -0.38
N THR A 231 -0.22 -18.60 0.53
CA THR A 231 0.27 -19.95 0.30
C THR A 231 -0.72 -20.76 -0.54
N GLU A 232 -0.27 -21.85 -1.14
CA GLU A 232 -1.15 -22.80 -1.88
C GLU A 232 -2.34 -23.28 -1.04
N SER A 233 -2.12 -23.53 0.26
CA SER A 233 -3.16 -23.92 1.20
C SER A 233 -4.17 -22.80 1.40
N GLU A 234 -3.73 -21.56 1.57
CA GLU A 234 -4.61 -20.41 1.76
C GLU A 234 -5.41 -20.11 0.48
N ILE A 235 -4.80 -20.24 -0.70
CA ILE A 235 -5.49 -20.13 -2.01
C ILE A 235 -6.62 -21.15 -2.10
N ARG A 236 -6.33 -22.41 -1.76
CA ARG A 236 -7.34 -23.47 -1.78
C ARG A 236 -8.52 -23.11 -0.88
N ILE A 237 -8.26 -22.75 0.38
CA ILE A 237 -9.30 -22.37 1.35
C ILE A 237 -10.06 -21.15 0.84
N PHE A 238 -9.38 -20.17 0.27
CA PHE A 238 -9.99 -18.96 -0.27
C PHE A 238 -10.98 -19.30 -1.39
N VAL A 239 -10.56 -20.09 -2.38
CA VAL A 239 -11.42 -20.52 -3.50
C VAL A 239 -12.61 -21.36 -3.01
N GLU A 240 -12.41 -22.27 -2.05
CA GLU A 240 -13.49 -23.06 -1.42
C GLU A 240 -14.51 -22.16 -0.70
N LYS A 241 -14.05 -21.13 0.03
CA LYS A 241 -14.92 -20.15 0.69
C LYS A 241 -15.71 -19.29 -0.29
N GLN A 242 -15.06 -18.74 -1.32
CA GLN A 242 -15.73 -17.87 -2.32
C GLN A 242 -16.80 -18.64 -3.12
N LEU A 243 -16.54 -19.92 -3.40
CA LEU A 243 -17.40 -20.77 -4.23
C LEU A 243 -18.09 -21.87 -3.42
N LYS A 244 -18.48 -21.57 -2.17
CA LYS A 244 -19.17 -22.53 -1.29
C LYS A 244 -20.42 -23.15 -1.94
N SER A 245 -21.13 -22.37 -2.77
CA SER A 245 -22.31 -22.82 -3.53
C SER A 245 -21.99 -23.54 -4.83
N ASP A 246 -20.74 -23.52 -5.31
CA ASP A 246 -20.30 -24.23 -6.52
C ASP A 246 -18.98 -25.01 -6.28
N PRO A 247 -19.04 -26.15 -5.56
CA PRO A 247 -17.87 -26.97 -5.29
C PRO A 247 -17.20 -27.54 -6.56
N LYS A 248 -17.97 -27.74 -7.63
CA LYS A 248 -17.45 -28.28 -8.90
C LYS A 248 -16.53 -27.26 -9.56
N GLN A 249 -16.95 -26.00 -9.62
CA GLN A 249 -16.10 -24.92 -10.12
C GLN A 249 -14.90 -24.67 -9.22
N SER A 250 -15.11 -24.66 -7.90
CA SER A 250 -14.03 -24.54 -6.92
C SER A 250 -12.90 -25.54 -7.19
N LYS A 251 -13.24 -26.83 -7.36
CA LYS A 251 -12.29 -27.89 -7.67
C LYS A 251 -11.51 -27.65 -8.97
N LYS A 252 -12.18 -27.23 -10.04
CA LYS A 252 -11.52 -26.94 -11.35
C LYS A 252 -10.51 -25.80 -11.25
N ILE A 253 -10.88 -24.72 -10.55
CA ILE A 253 -9.99 -23.58 -10.31
C ILE A 253 -8.75 -24.05 -9.56
N ILE A 254 -8.94 -24.79 -8.45
CA ILE A 254 -7.83 -25.32 -7.65
C ILE A 254 -6.89 -26.20 -8.49
N GLU A 255 -7.44 -27.07 -9.35
CA GLU A 255 -6.64 -27.90 -10.26
C GLU A 255 -5.85 -27.07 -11.28
N THR A 256 -6.46 -26.02 -11.83
CA THR A 256 -5.78 -25.10 -12.76
C THR A 256 -4.65 -24.34 -12.08
N LEU A 257 -4.88 -23.84 -10.86
CA LEU A 257 -3.86 -23.15 -10.08
C LEU A 257 -2.69 -24.07 -9.69
N LYS A 258 -2.97 -25.32 -9.34
CA LYS A 258 -1.94 -26.34 -9.07
C LYS A 258 -1.08 -26.67 -10.29
N ALA A 259 -1.68 -26.68 -11.48
CA ALA A 259 -0.99 -26.95 -12.74
C ALA A 259 -0.11 -25.78 -13.22
N LEU A 260 -0.23 -24.59 -12.60
CA LEU A 260 0.60 -23.44 -12.93
C LEU A 260 2.08 -23.75 -12.64
N PRO A 261 3.02 -23.49 -13.57
CA PRO A 261 4.46 -23.68 -13.32
C PRO A 261 4.96 -22.82 -12.15
N LYS A 262 5.97 -23.29 -11.39
CA LYS A 262 6.52 -22.57 -10.23
C LYS A 262 7.18 -21.26 -10.62
N GLU A 263 7.74 -21.23 -11.81
CA GLU A 263 8.50 -20.15 -12.43
C GLU A 263 7.59 -19.16 -13.16
N SER A 264 6.26 -19.41 -13.16
CA SER A 264 5.33 -18.57 -13.88
C SER A 264 5.28 -17.17 -13.25
N PRO A 265 5.55 -16.10 -14.02
CA PRO A 265 5.59 -14.73 -13.49
C PRO A 265 4.23 -14.28 -12.94
N ILE A 266 3.14 -14.96 -13.29
CA ILE A 266 1.80 -14.66 -12.80
C ILE A 266 1.51 -15.22 -11.39
N ARG A 267 2.35 -16.13 -10.86
CA ARG A 267 2.13 -16.73 -9.53
C ARG A 267 2.06 -15.67 -8.43
N GLU A 268 3.04 -14.76 -8.41
CA GLU A 268 3.09 -13.66 -7.45
C GLU A 268 1.80 -12.83 -7.46
N TYR A 269 1.15 -12.73 -8.63
CA TYR A 269 -0.13 -12.03 -8.79
C TYR A 269 -1.31 -12.86 -8.34
N ILE A 270 -1.43 -14.12 -8.76
CA ILE A 270 -2.57 -14.96 -8.35
C ILE A 270 -2.59 -15.17 -6.83
N PHE A 271 -1.45 -15.06 -6.16
CA PHE A 271 -1.37 -15.23 -4.72
C PHE A 271 -1.78 -13.95 -3.97
N ASN A 272 -2.07 -12.86 -4.70
CA ASN A 272 -2.70 -11.67 -4.16
C ASN A 272 -4.22 -11.88 -4.05
N PRO A 273 -4.85 -11.66 -2.88
CA PRO A 273 -6.28 -11.95 -2.66
C PRO A 273 -7.22 -11.27 -3.66
N LEU A 274 -6.95 -10.02 -4.04
CA LEU A 274 -7.77 -9.32 -5.02
C LEU A 274 -7.66 -9.97 -6.39
N LEU A 275 -6.45 -10.25 -6.85
CA LEU A 275 -6.21 -10.82 -8.18
C LEU A 275 -6.73 -12.27 -8.23
N LEU A 276 -6.65 -13.03 -7.14
CA LEU A 276 -7.31 -14.32 -7.04
C LEU A 276 -8.84 -14.19 -7.17
N SER A 277 -9.44 -13.21 -6.48
CA SER A 277 -10.88 -12.94 -6.58
C SER A 277 -11.31 -12.61 -8.02
N LEU A 278 -10.49 -11.82 -8.69
CA LEU A 278 -10.69 -11.45 -10.09
C LEU A 278 -10.50 -12.62 -11.06
N PHE A 279 -9.55 -13.53 -10.77
CA PHE A 279 -9.39 -14.77 -11.52
C PHE A 279 -10.62 -15.66 -11.35
N ILE A 280 -11.13 -15.84 -10.13
CA ILE A 280 -12.36 -16.60 -9.86
C ILE A 280 -13.54 -16.03 -10.67
N LEU A 281 -13.69 -14.70 -10.69
CA LEU A 281 -14.74 -14.03 -11.45
C LEU A 281 -14.66 -14.31 -12.95
N THR A 282 -13.45 -14.32 -13.52
CA THR A 282 -13.22 -14.48 -14.97
C THR A 282 -13.13 -15.94 -15.42
N TYR A 283 -13.00 -16.89 -14.48
CA TYR A 283 -12.73 -18.29 -14.81
C TYR A 283 -13.85 -18.95 -15.63
N GLN A 284 -15.10 -18.51 -15.47
CA GLN A 284 -16.24 -19.00 -16.26
C GLN A 284 -16.11 -18.71 -17.75
N THR A 285 -15.55 -17.55 -18.10
CA THR A 285 -15.40 -17.10 -19.49
C THR A 285 -14.04 -17.48 -20.07
N ASN A 286 -13.00 -17.59 -19.24
CA ASN A 286 -11.67 -18.00 -19.68
C ASN A 286 -10.91 -18.75 -18.57
N SER A 287 -10.72 -20.07 -18.76
CA SER A 287 -10.04 -20.93 -17.78
C SER A 287 -8.52 -20.86 -17.85
N LEU A 288 -7.93 -20.22 -18.88
CA LEU A 288 -6.48 -20.10 -19.00
C LEU A 288 -5.97 -18.97 -18.09
N ILE A 289 -4.80 -19.14 -17.49
CA ILE A 289 -4.17 -18.07 -16.72
C ILE A 289 -3.36 -17.16 -17.68
N PRO A 290 -3.58 -15.84 -17.70
CA PRO A 290 -2.75 -14.91 -18.47
C PRO A 290 -1.27 -14.96 -18.07
N ASN A 291 -0.37 -14.78 -19.04
CA ASN A 291 1.07 -14.71 -18.79
C ASN A 291 1.59 -13.27 -18.56
N LYS A 292 0.73 -12.24 -18.71
CA LYS A 292 1.06 -10.82 -18.52
C LYS A 292 0.01 -10.12 -17.67
N ARG A 293 0.41 -9.15 -16.84
CA ARG A 293 -0.47 -8.40 -15.92
C ARG A 293 -1.55 -7.63 -16.67
N HIS A 294 -1.21 -6.92 -17.74
CA HIS A 294 -2.20 -6.10 -18.46
C HIS A 294 -3.28 -6.96 -19.16
N ILE A 295 -2.95 -8.18 -19.60
CA ILE A 295 -3.90 -9.14 -20.17
C ILE A 295 -4.88 -9.61 -19.08
N PHE A 296 -4.39 -9.81 -17.87
CA PHE A 296 -5.23 -10.13 -16.72
C PHE A 296 -6.25 -9.02 -16.43
N TYR A 297 -5.80 -7.77 -16.34
CA TYR A 297 -6.71 -6.63 -16.16
C TYR A 297 -7.72 -6.50 -17.31
N ARG A 298 -7.30 -6.67 -18.56
CA ARG A 298 -8.23 -6.67 -19.72
C ARG A 298 -9.37 -7.67 -19.51
N ARG A 299 -9.05 -8.92 -19.15
CA ARG A 299 -10.07 -9.96 -18.90
C ARG A 299 -11.01 -9.62 -17.76
N VAL A 300 -10.51 -8.97 -16.71
CA VAL A 300 -11.33 -8.49 -15.60
C VAL A 300 -12.32 -7.45 -16.08
N ILE A 301 -11.86 -6.44 -16.83
CA ILE A 301 -12.72 -5.40 -17.38
C ILE A 301 -13.77 -6.03 -18.29
N ASP A 302 -13.36 -6.91 -19.22
CA ASP A 302 -14.27 -7.59 -20.13
C ASP A 302 -15.33 -8.41 -19.36
N ALA A 303 -14.93 -9.15 -18.32
CA ALA A 303 -15.89 -9.91 -17.50
C ALA A 303 -16.84 -9.01 -16.72
N LEU A 304 -16.40 -7.84 -16.24
CA LEU A 304 -17.27 -6.88 -15.57
C LEU A 304 -18.36 -6.35 -16.52
N PHE A 305 -18.01 -6.05 -17.77
CA PHE A 305 -18.96 -5.65 -18.82
C PHE A 305 -19.85 -6.82 -19.27
N ILE A 306 -19.31 -8.03 -19.49
CA ILE A 306 -20.10 -9.21 -19.93
C ILE A 306 -21.09 -9.70 -18.86
N THR A 307 -20.70 -9.69 -17.59
CA THR A 307 -21.58 -10.13 -16.49
C THR A 307 -22.85 -9.28 -16.44
N HIS A 308 -22.73 -7.99 -16.77
CA HIS A 308 -23.86 -7.09 -16.89
C HIS A 308 -24.81 -7.51 -18.03
N ASP A 309 -24.27 -7.71 -19.23
CA ASP A 309 -25.05 -8.10 -20.42
C ASP A 309 -25.75 -9.46 -20.28
N SER A 310 -25.23 -10.34 -19.42
CA SER A 310 -25.83 -11.64 -19.12
C SER A 310 -26.95 -11.54 -18.09
N LEU A 311 -26.81 -10.66 -17.09
CA LEU A 311 -27.82 -10.41 -16.05
C LEU A 311 -29.02 -9.63 -16.59
N SER A 312 -28.80 -8.66 -17.49
CA SER A 312 -29.87 -7.92 -18.17
C SER A 312 -30.78 -8.83 -19.00
N LYS A 313 -30.22 -9.86 -19.64
CA LYS A 313 -30.97 -10.88 -20.40
C LYS A 313 -31.80 -11.83 -19.53
N ILE A 314 -31.56 -11.90 -18.22
CA ILE A 314 -32.27 -12.76 -17.26
C ILE A 314 -33.34 -11.95 -16.49
N GLY A 315 -33.64 -10.71 -16.92
CA GLY A 315 -34.68 -9.87 -16.32
C GLY A 315 -34.21 -9.08 -15.09
N PHE A 316 -32.91 -9.00 -14.83
CA PHE A 316 -32.34 -8.03 -13.90
C PHE A 316 -31.92 -6.79 -14.69
N GLU A 317 -32.80 -5.80 -14.80
CA GLU A 317 -32.52 -4.51 -15.44
C GLU A 317 -31.44 -3.73 -14.65
N ARG A 318 -30.19 -4.06 -14.95
CA ARG A 318 -29.11 -3.07 -14.95
C ARG A 318 -28.93 -2.79 -16.44
N GLU A 319 -29.43 -1.66 -16.91
CA GLU A 319 -29.10 -1.15 -18.23
C GLU A 319 -28.05 -0.04 -18.03
N TYR A 320 -27.13 0.10 -18.99
CA TYR A 320 -26.22 1.24 -19.02
C TYR A 320 -27.03 2.49 -19.33
N LYS A 321 -27.31 3.29 -18.31
CA LYS A 321 -28.13 4.51 -18.39
C LYS A 321 -27.48 5.59 -19.25
N SER A 322 -26.15 5.54 -19.41
CA SER A 322 -25.42 6.49 -20.26
C SER A 322 -25.58 6.20 -21.75
N GLU A 323 -26.14 5.04 -22.13
CA GLU A 323 -26.29 4.58 -23.52
C GLU A 323 -24.96 4.52 -24.30
N LEU A 324 -23.83 4.54 -23.60
CA LEU A 324 -22.51 4.48 -24.20
C LEU A 324 -22.11 3.02 -24.46
N PRO A 325 -21.57 2.70 -25.66
CA PRO A 325 -20.94 1.42 -25.90
C PRO A 325 -19.64 1.30 -25.07
N GLN A 326 -19.23 0.05 -24.82
CA GLN A 326 -18.10 -0.27 -23.95
C GLN A 326 -16.80 0.45 -24.35
N ASP A 327 -16.52 0.58 -25.65
CA ASP A 327 -15.32 1.24 -26.16
C ASP A 327 -15.26 2.73 -25.77
N LYS A 328 -16.40 3.44 -25.83
CA LYS A 328 -16.50 4.84 -25.38
C LYS A 328 -16.36 4.95 -23.86
N ILE A 329 -16.98 4.03 -23.10
CA ILE A 329 -16.84 3.99 -21.63
C ILE A 329 -15.37 3.80 -21.26
N GLU A 330 -14.68 2.84 -21.88
CA GLU A 330 -13.25 2.61 -21.63
C GLU A 330 -12.40 3.82 -21.99
N GLU A 331 -12.70 4.53 -23.08
CA GLU A 331 -11.98 5.75 -23.46
C GLU A 331 -12.17 6.88 -22.45
N ILE A 332 -13.39 7.05 -21.91
CA ILE A 332 -13.66 7.99 -20.82
C ILE A 332 -12.89 7.57 -19.56
N LEU A 333 -12.91 6.28 -19.21
CA LEU A 333 -12.20 5.75 -18.04
C LEU A 333 -10.68 5.91 -18.14
N LYS A 334 -10.08 5.72 -19.31
CA LYS A 334 -8.65 5.99 -19.56
C LYS A 334 -8.30 7.43 -19.19
N ARG A 335 -9.05 8.38 -19.73
CA ARG A 335 -8.83 9.83 -19.52
C ARG A 335 -9.10 10.24 -18.08
N PHE A 336 -10.23 9.80 -17.52
CA PHE A 336 -10.60 10.08 -16.14
C PHE A 336 -9.56 9.53 -15.16
N SER A 337 -9.11 8.29 -15.38
CA SER A 337 -8.08 7.66 -14.55
C SER A 337 -6.76 8.40 -14.64
N ALA A 338 -6.30 8.77 -15.84
CA ALA A 338 -5.08 9.54 -15.99
C ALA A 338 -5.16 10.92 -15.31
N LEU A 339 -6.26 11.65 -15.49
CA LEU A 339 -6.48 12.95 -14.84
C LEU A 339 -6.46 12.85 -13.32
N THR A 340 -7.23 11.91 -12.75
CA THR A 340 -7.33 11.72 -11.31
C THR A 340 -6.03 11.18 -10.71
N TYR A 341 -5.38 10.24 -11.39
CA TYR A 341 -4.11 9.66 -10.95
C TYR A 341 -3.00 10.71 -10.85
N PHE A 342 -2.80 11.53 -11.88
CA PHE A 342 -1.77 12.58 -11.84
C PHE A 342 -2.13 13.76 -10.92
N LYS A 343 -3.38 13.88 -10.50
CA LYS A 343 -3.81 14.79 -9.41
C LYS A 343 -3.69 14.14 -8.02
N ASN A 344 -3.24 12.88 -7.92
CA ASN A 344 -3.24 12.07 -6.70
C ASN A 344 -4.63 11.96 -6.04
N LEU A 345 -5.69 11.91 -6.85
CA LEU A 345 -7.06 11.73 -6.39
C LEU A 345 -7.41 10.24 -6.35
N ILE A 346 -7.73 9.74 -5.15
CA ILE A 346 -8.17 8.37 -4.89
C ILE A 346 -9.67 8.33 -4.59
N THR A 347 -10.16 9.38 -3.93
CA THR A 347 -11.58 9.62 -3.69
C THR A 347 -11.99 10.92 -4.37
N PHE A 348 -13.23 10.98 -4.85
CA PHE A 348 -13.79 12.11 -5.57
C PHE A 348 -15.19 12.39 -5.03
N ASP A 349 -15.61 13.66 -5.01
CA ASP A 349 -17.01 14.01 -4.85
C ASP A 349 -17.69 14.18 -6.22
N SER A 350 -19.02 14.36 -6.22
CA SER A 350 -19.78 14.58 -7.45
C SER A 350 -19.29 15.81 -8.24
N THR A 351 -18.82 16.85 -7.57
CA THR A 351 -18.35 18.10 -8.19
C THR A 351 -17.07 17.86 -8.98
N GLU A 352 -16.07 17.19 -8.39
CA GLU A 352 -14.82 16.85 -9.04
C GLU A 352 -15.03 15.82 -10.16
N ILE A 353 -15.94 14.84 -9.98
CA ILE A 353 -16.30 13.93 -11.07
C ILE A 353 -16.87 14.70 -12.25
N ASN A 354 -17.89 15.53 -12.03
CA ASN A 354 -18.54 16.33 -13.07
C ASN A 354 -17.54 17.22 -13.80
N LYS A 355 -16.63 17.88 -13.06
CA LYS A 355 -15.56 18.70 -13.62
C LYS A 355 -14.65 17.90 -14.56
N ASN A 356 -14.20 16.71 -14.14
CA ASN A 356 -13.32 15.89 -14.97
C ASN A 356 -14.07 15.28 -16.17
N LEU A 357 -15.32 14.85 -16.00
CA LEU A 357 -16.15 14.33 -17.10
C LEU A 357 -16.43 15.41 -18.15
N ASN A 358 -16.76 16.63 -17.74
CA ASN A 358 -17.00 17.75 -18.66
C ASN A 358 -15.73 18.10 -19.46
N LEU A 359 -14.56 18.12 -18.81
CA LEU A 359 -13.28 18.28 -19.50
C LEU A 359 -13.03 17.16 -20.54
N ILE A 360 -13.45 15.93 -20.25
CA ILE A 360 -13.33 14.81 -21.19
C ILE A 360 -14.27 15.02 -22.38
N LYS A 361 -15.52 15.44 -22.16
CA LYS A 361 -16.47 15.73 -23.24
C LYS A 361 -15.94 16.78 -24.19
N GLU A 362 -15.39 17.88 -23.67
CA GLU A 362 -14.76 18.95 -24.47
C GLU A 362 -13.60 18.46 -25.35
N LYS A 363 -12.93 17.36 -24.97
CA LYS A 363 -11.76 16.81 -25.69
C LYS A 363 -12.08 15.60 -26.56
N THR A 364 -13.26 15.00 -26.42
CA THR A 364 -13.64 13.75 -27.12
C THR A 364 -14.88 13.91 -27.99
N ASN A 365 -15.63 15.00 -27.85
CA ASN A 365 -16.95 15.21 -28.45
C ASN A 365 -17.95 14.09 -28.11
N PHE A 366 -17.78 13.43 -26.96
CA PHE A 366 -18.74 12.45 -26.47
C PHE A 366 -19.90 13.15 -25.77
N GLU A 367 -21.11 12.72 -26.08
CA GLU A 367 -22.34 13.17 -25.44
C GLU A 367 -22.89 12.05 -24.56
N PHE A 368 -23.10 12.35 -23.28
CA PHE A 368 -23.71 11.47 -22.29
C PHE A 368 -24.10 12.29 -21.06
N ASP A 369 -25.05 11.81 -20.26
CA ASP A 369 -25.36 12.41 -18.96
C ASP A 369 -24.33 11.97 -17.90
N ASN A 370 -23.82 12.92 -17.10
CA ASN A 370 -22.80 12.59 -16.10
C ASN A 370 -23.36 11.71 -14.98
N ASN A 371 -24.60 11.94 -14.55
CA ASN A 371 -25.20 11.16 -13.46
C ASN A 371 -25.49 9.73 -13.93
N ALA A 372 -25.95 9.57 -15.17
CA ALA A 372 -26.10 8.28 -15.82
C ALA A 372 -24.76 7.53 -15.91
N PHE A 373 -23.68 8.19 -16.32
CA PHE A 373 -22.34 7.57 -16.36
C PHE A 373 -21.83 7.17 -14.96
N ILE A 374 -22.03 8.03 -13.95
CA ILE A 374 -21.66 7.72 -12.55
C ILE A 374 -22.41 6.49 -12.07
N GLU A 375 -23.71 6.42 -12.35
CA GLU A 375 -24.56 5.29 -11.97
C GLU A 375 -24.14 4.00 -12.68
N ASP A 376 -23.76 4.08 -13.96
CA ASP A 376 -23.21 2.95 -14.70
C ASP A 376 -21.91 2.43 -14.08
N MET A 377 -21.01 3.33 -13.68
CA MET A 377 -19.75 2.92 -13.05
C MET A 377 -19.98 2.26 -11.68
N LYS A 378 -21.02 2.65 -10.94
CA LYS A 378 -21.38 2.08 -9.64
C LYS A 378 -22.14 0.77 -9.75
N VAL A 379 -23.19 0.75 -10.56
CA VAL A 379 -24.24 -0.28 -10.53
C VAL A 379 -24.05 -1.28 -11.67
N ALA A 380 -23.82 -0.78 -12.89
CA ALA A 380 -23.69 -1.61 -14.08
C ALA A 380 -22.32 -2.29 -14.14
N ALA A 381 -21.25 -1.51 -14.20
CA ALA A 381 -19.87 -1.98 -14.30
C ALA A 381 -19.27 -2.38 -12.93
N CYS A 382 -19.79 -1.82 -11.83
CA CYS A 382 -19.23 -1.97 -10.48
C CYS A 382 -17.73 -1.63 -10.39
N LEU A 383 -17.28 -0.70 -11.22
CA LEU A 383 -15.90 -0.19 -11.22
C LEU A 383 -15.69 0.86 -10.13
N TRP A 384 -16.76 1.54 -9.70
CA TRP A 384 -16.75 2.55 -8.64
C TRP A 384 -17.59 2.12 -7.44
N VAL A 385 -17.21 2.60 -6.26
CA VAL A 385 -17.93 2.43 -5.00
C VAL A 385 -18.19 3.80 -4.41
N GLU A 386 -19.40 4.00 -3.89
CA GLU A 386 -19.78 5.20 -3.16
C GLU A 386 -19.82 4.91 -1.65
N ILE A 387 -19.16 5.75 -0.88
CA ILE A 387 -19.12 5.71 0.59
C ILE A 387 -19.36 7.14 1.08
N GLU A 388 -20.47 7.35 1.78
CA GLU A 388 -20.78 8.62 2.44
C GLU A 388 -20.70 9.85 1.49
N GLY A 389 -21.24 9.71 0.27
CA GLY A 389 -21.26 10.76 -0.76
C GLY A 389 -19.93 10.97 -1.50
N LYS A 390 -18.90 10.20 -1.18
CA LYS A 390 -17.62 10.15 -1.92
C LYS A 390 -17.52 8.88 -2.74
N TYR A 391 -16.86 8.99 -3.88
CA TYR A 391 -16.69 7.92 -4.86
C TYR A 391 -15.22 7.52 -4.92
N THR A 392 -14.96 6.24 -5.18
CA THR A 392 -13.61 5.72 -5.45
C THR A 392 -13.67 4.54 -6.41
N PHE A 393 -12.56 4.21 -7.06
CA PHE A 393 -12.49 2.93 -7.78
C PHE A 393 -12.62 1.77 -6.80
N ALA A 394 -13.34 0.72 -7.19
CA ALA A 394 -13.46 -0.52 -6.43
C ALA A 394 -12.09 -1.08 -6.03
N HIS A 395 -11.06 -0.80 -6.85
CA HIS A 395 -9.68 -0.90 -6.43
C HIS A 395 -8.76 0.08 -7.18
N ARG A 396 -7.77 0.66 -6.48
CA ARG A 396 -6.80 1.62 -7.07
C ARG A 396 -6.01 1.04 -8.25
N SER A 397 -5.81 -0.27 -8.31
CA SER A 397 -5.12 -0.88 -9.46
C SER A 397 -5.91 -0.85 -10.77
N ILE A 398 -7.23 -0.68 -10.71
CA ILE A 398 -8.08 -0.46 -11.90
C ILE A 398 -7.81 0.94 -12.46
N GLN A 399 -7.73 1.96 -11.60
CA GLN A 399 -7.31 3.31 -11.99
C GLN A 399 -5.91 3.30 -12.61
N GLU A 400 -4.96 2.58 -11.99
CA GLU A 400 -3.61 2.41 -12.52
C GLU A 400 -3.62 1.70 -13.89
N TYR A 401 -4.47 0.70 -14.09
CA TYR A 401 -4.62 0.01 -15.39
C TYR A 401 -5.13 0.93 -16.50
N PHE A 402 -6.24 1.64 -16.26
CA PHE A 402 -6.75 2.60 -17.24
C PHE A 402 -5.79 3.76 -17.49
N THR A 403 -5.01 4.18 -16.47
CA THR A 403 -3.92 5.14 -16.64
C THR A 403 -2.80 4.58 -17.52
N ALA A 404 -2.43 3.30 -17.35
CA ALA A 404 -1.44 2.63 -18.18
C ALA A 404 -1.89 2.59 -19.65
N LEU A 405 -3.15 2.23 -19.90
CA LEU A 405 -3.76 2.25 -21.24
C LEU A 405 -3.75 3.64 -21.87
N TYR A 406 -4.08 4.68 -21.10
CA TYR A 406 -4.03 6.06 -21.60
C TYR A 406 -2.62 6.44 -22.05
N ILE A 407 -1.61 6.15 -21.21
CA ILE A 407 -0.21 6.48 -21.51
C ILE A 407 0.29 5.64 -22.70
N SER A 408 0.05 4.33 -22.73
CA SER A 408 0.54 3.44 -23.80
C SER A 408 -0.07 3.74 -25.16
N ASN A 409 -1.27 4.35 -25.19
CA ASN A 409 -1.96 4.72 -26.42
C ASN A 409 -1.72 6.18 -26.82
N SER A 410 -0.95 6.94 -26.03
CA SER A 410 -0.59 8.32 -26.35
C SER A 410 0.53 8.39 -27.39
N GLU A 411 0.65 9.50 -28.10
CA GLU A 411 1.81 9.73 -28.96
C GLU A 411 3.13 9.74 -28.16
N SER A 412 4.24 9.36 -28.80
CA SER A 412 5.55 9.25 -28.16
C SER A 412 5.99 10.55 -27.46
N SER A 413 5.69 11.71 -28.06
CA SER A 413 5.97 13.04 -27.47
C SER A 413 5.19 13.30 -26.18
N SER A 414 3.97 12.79 -26.09
CA SER A 414 3.11 12.86 -24.90
C SER A 414 3.54 11.84 -23.86
N MET A 415 3.89 10.61 -24.27
CA MET A 415 4.49 9.61 -23.39
C MET A 415 5.72 10.16 -22.70
N GLU A 416 6.65 10.81 -23.42
CA GLU A 416 7.85 11.40 -22.83
C GLU A 416 7.50 12.39 -21.71
N LYS A 417 6.53 13.28 -21.95
CA LYS A 417 6.06 14.25 -20.94
C LYS A 417 5.44 13.55 -19.73
N LEU A 418 4.68 12.48 -19.94
CA LEU A 418 4.03 11.72 -18.87
C LEU A 418 5.05 10.89 -18.06
N PHE A 419 6.00 10.23 -18.72
CA PHE A 419 7.08 9.51 -18.04
C PHE A 419 7.96 10.45 -17.21
N LYS A 420 8.23 11.68 -17.69
CA LYS A 420 8.94 12.72 -16.91
C LYS A 420 8.19 13.15 -15.64
N LYS A 421 6.88 12.91 -15.53
CA LYS A 421 6.14 13.14 -14.28
C LYS A 421 6.46 12.08 -13.23
N PHE A 422 6.85 10.87 -13.63
CA PHE A 422 7.36 9.85 -12.72
C PHE A 422 8.78 10.21 -12.30
N LYS A 423 8.88 11.08 -11.30
CA LYS A 423 10.16 11.31 -10.63
C LYS A 423 10.53 10.05 -9.86
N VAL A 424 11.79 9.64 -9.95
CA VAL A 424 12.36 8.86 -8.85
C VAL A 424 12.37 9.79 -7.66
N SER A 425 11.50 9.54 -6.68
CA SER A 425 11.49 10.40 -5.50
C SER A 425 12.84 10.25 -4.80
N ARG A 426 13.32 11.32 -4.15
CA ARG A 426 14.63 11.36 -3.45
C ARG A 426 14.77 10.31 -2.32
N ILE A 427 13.71 9.54 -2.03
CA ILE A 427 13.66 8.43 -1.06
C ILE A 427 12.91 7.18 -1.61
N ASN A 428 12.36 7.16 -2.85
CA ASN A 428 11.76 5.95 -3.46
C ASN A 428 11.32 6.05 -4.94
N PRO A 429 11.75 5.16 -5.87
CA PRO A 429 11.35 5.13 -7.29
C PRO A 429 9.98 4.50 -7.55
N HIS A 430 9.38 3.80 -6.58
CA HIS A 430 8.26 2.89 -6.85
C HIS A 430 7.07 2.98 -5.90
N SER A 431 7.09 3.78 -4.84
CA SER A 431 6.10 3.62 -3.77
C SER A 431 4.66 3.98 -4.14
N ASP A 432 4.49 5.00 -4.98
CA ASP A 432 3.14 5.43 -5.38
C ASP A 432 2.70 4.90 -6.76
N HIS A 433 3.63 4.32 -7.55
CA HIS A 433 3.43 3.99 -8.97
C HIS A 433 3.91 2.60 -9.41
N SER A 434 4.33 1.72 -8.50
CA SER A 434 4.93 0.41 -8.85
C SER A 434 4.10 -0.41 -9.83
N ASN A 435 2.79 -0.55 -9.57
CA ASN A 435 1.90 -1.30 -10.44
C ASN A 435 1.72 -0.61 -11.80
N LEU A 436 1.50 0.71 -11.84
CA LEU A 436 1.44 1.46 -13.10
C LEU A 436 2.71 1.28 -13.94
N LEU A 437 3.89 1.46 -13.34
CA LEU A 437 5.17 1.30 -14.03
C LEU A 437 5.38 -0.14 -14.54
N SER A 438 4.96 -1.14 -13.77
CA SER A 438 5.00 -2.53 -14.21
C SER A 438 4.11 -2.80 -15.44
N LEU A 439 2.92 -2.18 -15.47
CA LEU A 439 2.01 -2.27 -16.62
C LEU A 439 2.61 -1.57 -17.83
N LEU A 440 3.17 -0.37 -17.65
CA LEU A 440 3.84 0.37 -18.71
C LEU A 440 5.07 -0.36 -19.26
N LYS A 441 5.82 -1.07 -18.42
CA LYS A 441 6.92 -1.93 -18.86
C LYS A 441 6.43 -3.05 -19.77
N GLU A 442 5.29 -3.67 -19.47
CA GLU A 442 4.70 -4.71 -20.32
C GLU A 442 4.07 -4.17 -21.60
N MET A 443 3.44 -2.99 -21.54
CA MET A 443 2.61 -2.42 -22.61
C MET A 443 3.39 -1.50 -23.56
N ALA A 444 4.44 -0.85 -23.08
CA ALA A 444 5.20 0.17 -23.80
C ALA A 444 6.71 0.08 -23.48
N LEU A 445 7.30 -1.11 -23.62
CA LEU A 445 8.67 -1.43 -23.20
C LEU A 445 9.73 -0.46 -23.75
N LEU A 446 9.68 -0.12 -25.04
CA LEU A 446 10.62 0.83 -25.66
C LEU A 446 10.55 2.19 -24.95
N HIS A 447 9.35 2.72 -24.77
CA HIS A 447 9.10 4.02 -24.16
C HIS A 447 9.46 4.02 -22.67
N TYR A 448 9.16 2.94 -21.95
CA TYR A 448 9.61 2.73 -20.57
C TYR A 448 11.13 2.78 -20.46
N ASN A 449 11.84 2.01 -21.30
CA ASN A 449 13.29 1.96 -21.29
C ASN A 449 13.91 3.32 -21.63
N LYS A 450 13.39 3.99 -22.66
CA LYS A 450 13.91 5.27 -23.18
C LYS A 450 13.60 6.47 -22.28
N PHE A 451 12.38 6.59 -21.77
CA PHE A 451 11.91 7.79 -21.07
C PHE A 451 11.91 7.66 -19.54
N TYR A 452 12.02 6.45 -19.00
CA TYR A 452 12.07 6.22 -17.55
C TYR A 452 13.40 5.61 -17.13
N LEU A 453 13.75 4.40 -17.58
CA LEU A 453 14.90 3.66 -17.07
C LEU A 453 16.26 4.26 -17.47
N GLU A 454 16.44 4.64 -18.73
CA GLU A 454 17.69 5.22 -19.23
C GLU A 454 18.05 6.56 -18.54
N PRO A 455 17.14 7.54 -18.39
CA PRO A 455 17.41 8.77 -17.64
C PRO A 455 17.88 8.52 -16.19
N ILE A 456 17.23 7.58 -15.49
CA ILE A 456 17.56 7.19 -14.11
C ILE A 456 18.96 6.59 -14.05
N LEU A 457 19.26 5.65 -14.94
CA LEU A 457 20.58 5.01 -15.03
C LEU A 457 21.67 6.03 -15.37
N ASN A 458 21.39 6.98 -16.26
CA ASN A 458 22.31 8.08 -16.59
C ASN A 458 22.56 9.00 -15.41
N GLU A 459 21.52 9.42 -14.68
CA GLU A 459 21.67 10.23 -13.47
C GLU A 459 22.50 9.49 -12.41
N PHE A 460 22.18 8.23 -12.18
CA PHE A 460 22.90 7.38 -11.24
C PHE A 460 24.38 7.27 -11.61
N LEU A 461 24.69 6.88 -12.85
CA LEU A 461 26.07 6.77 -13.32
C LEU A 461 26.83 8.11 -13.29
N LYS A 462 26.18 9.23 -13.62
CA LYS A 462 26.79 10.57 -13.57
C LYS A 462 27.25 10.92 -12.17
N LYS A 463 26.43 10.67 -11.15
CA LYS A 463 26.78 10.95 -9.74
C LYS A 463 27.84 10.00 -9.18
N MET A 464 28.10 8.88 -9.86
CA MET A 464 29.02 7.82 -9.41
C MET A 464 30.40 7.84 -10.10
N LYS A 465 30.58 8.58 -11.21
CA LYS A 465 31.80 8.54 -12.06
C LYS A 465 32.88 9.59 -11.74
N ALA A 466 32.79 10.37 -10.67
CA ALA A 466 33.78 11.42 -10.36
C ALA A 466 34.99 10.94 -9.50
N ASN A 467 36.01 10.38 -10.18
CA ASN A 467 37.42 10.14 -9.79
C ASN A 467 37.81 9.15 -8.65
N THR A 468 38.99 8.54 -8.85
CA THR A 468 39.46 7.15 -8.58
C THR A 468 39.79 6.72 -7.13
N LYS A 469 39.43 7.49 -6.11
CA LYS A 469 39.43 7.06 -4.68
C LYS A 469 38.29 7.73 -3.91
N GLU A 470 37.95 8.96 -4.29
CA GLU A 470 36.71 9.65 -3.92
C GLU A 470 35.44 8.89 -4.34
N ASN A 471 35.49 8.07 -5.39
CA ASN A 471 34.33 7.31 -5.85
C ASN A 471 33.73 6.42 -4.75
N ILE A 472 34.51 5.70 -3.96
CA ILE A 472 33.94 4.81 -2.92
C ILE A 472 33.28 5.63 -1.82
N LYS A 473 33.92 6.71 -1.37
CA LYS A 473 33.33 7.65 -0.41
C LYS A 473 32.02 8.24 -0.93
N LYS A 474 31.99 8.69 -2.18
CA LYS A 474 30.79 9.21 -2.84
C LYS A 474 29.71 8.16 -2.97
N ILE A 475 30.05 6.92 -3.33
CA ILE A 475 29.12 5.79 -3.38
C ILE A 475 28.48 5.56 -2.01
N ILE A 476 29.31 5.48 -0.96
CA ILE A 476 28.84 5.33 0.42
C ILE A 476 27.92 6.50 0.79
N CYS A 477 28.36 7.76 0.64
CA CYS A 477 27.57 8.93 1.01
C CYS A 477 26.29 9.13 0.17
N ASN A 478 26.29 8.67 -1.08
CA ASN A 478 25.12 8.74 -1.96
C ASN A 478 24.10 7.64 -1.65
N LEU A 479 24.52 6.48 -1.15
CA LEU A 479 23.64 5.37 -0.80
C LEU A 479 23.26 5.36 0.70
N ALA A 480 24.08 5.97 1.55
CA ALA A 480 23.88 6.07 2.99
C ALA A 480 24.33 7.43 3.52
N THR A 481 23.50 8.12 4.30
CA THR A 481 23.79 9.45 4.85
C THR A 481 24.68 9.42 6.09
N GLY A 482 24.63 8.35 6.86
CA GLY A 482 25.28 8.29 8.17
C GLY A 482 24.89 7.08 9.02
N LEU A 483 25.31 7.09 10.28
CA LEU A 483 24.90 6.12 11.30
C LEU A 483 23.82 6.74 12.21
N ILE A 484 22.85 5.93 12.62
CA ILE A 484 21.81 6.30 13.58
C ILE A 484 22.01 5.45 14.84
N PHE A 485 22.25 6.08 15.97
CA PHE A 485 22.44 5.38 17.25
C PHE A 485 21.13 5.34 18.03
N HIS A 486 20.59 4.16 18.31
CA HIS A 486 19.34 3.99 19.06
C HIS A 486 19.61 3.77 20.56
N ASP A 487 18.83 4.43 21.44
CA ASP A 487 18.99 4.34 22.90
C ASP A 487 17.91 3.46 23.57
N ASN A 488 18.38 2.46 24.36
CA ASN A 488 17.93 2.11 25.73
C ASN A 488 18.72 0.89 26.30
N ILE A 489 19.81 1.21 27.04
CA ILE A 489 20.46 0.56 28.22
C ILE A 489 21.01 -0.91 28.14
N PRO A 490 21.95 -1.35 29.02
CA PRO A 490 23.32 -0.93 29.30
C PRO A 490 24.37 -1.94 28.77
N GLN A 491 25.64 -1.52 28.76
CA GLN A 491 26.88 -2.33 28.81
C GLN A 491 26.90 -3.75 28.23
N LYS A 492 27.81 -3.89 27.25
CA LYS A 492 28.36 -5.12 26.63
C LYS A 492 27.55 -5.69 25.45
N SER A 493 28.15 -5.47 24.27
CA SER A 493 28.21 -6.40 23.14
C SER A 493 26.92 -6.75 22.40
N LYS A 494 26.15 -5.79 21.88
CA LYS A 494 25.20 -6.09 20.79
C LYS A 494 25.39 -5.17 19.60
N LEU A 495 25.72 -5.79 18.46
CA LEU A 495 25.78 -5.22 17.10
C LEU A 495 24.45 -4.61 16.62
N ASN A 496 23.39 -4.60 17.43
CA ASN A 496 22.00 -4.36 17.01
C ASN A 496 21.47 -2.94 17.16
N ASN A 497 22.28 -1.99 17.64
CA ASN A 497 21.79 -0.66 18.02
C ASN A 497 22.21 0.47 17.07
N ILE A 498 22.84 0.15 15.94
CA ILE A 498 23.28 1.14 14.94
C ILE A 498 22.49 0.93 13.64
N GLY A 499 21.60 1.87 13.33
CA GLY A 499 20.96 2.00 12.03
C GLY A 499 21.84 2.76 11.04
N ILE A 500 21.45 2.74 9.76
CA ILE A 500 22.11 3.50 8.70
C ILE A 500 21.08 4.42 8.06
N GLY A 501 21.40 5.71 8.00
CA GLY A 501 20.58 6.69 7.30
C GLY A 501 20.63 6.44 5.80
N ILE A 502 19.50 6.58 5.10
CA ILE A 502 19.39 6.37 3.65
C ILE A 502 19.99 7.55 2.88
N GLY A 503 20.76 7.26 1.83
CA GLY A 503 21.39 8.24 0.95
C GLY A 503 20.51 8.67 -0.23
N SER A 504 20.85 9.82 -0.83
CA SER A 504 20.07 10.46 -1.92
C SER A 504 19.90 9.64 -3.22
N LEU A 505 20.67 8.58 -3.41
CA LEU A 505 20.61 7.66 -4.56
C LEU A 505 20.23 6.24 -4.19
N TYR A 506 19.98 5.95 -2.91
CA TYR A 506 19.60 4.61 -2.47
C TYR A 506 18.45 4.03 -3.30
N ASP A 507 17.49 4.88 -3.65
CA ASP A 507 16.28 4.42 -4.27
C ASP A 507 16.44 4.21 -5.77
N HIS A 508 17.23 5.06 -6.42
CA HIS A 508 17.67 4.80 -7.78
C HIS A 508 18.36 3.44 -7.84
N TYR A 509 19.25 3.18 -6.88
CA TYR A 509 19.94 1.90 -6.77
C TYR A 509 18.97 0.72 -6.54
N GLN A 510 17.98 0.85 -5.65
CA GLN A 510 16.97 -0.19 -5.41
C GLN A 510 16.18 -0.53 -6.69
N LEU A 511 15.68 0.47 -7.41
CA LEU A 511 15.04 0.25 -8.72
C LEU A 511 15.99 -0.45 -9.69
N LEU A 512 17.23 0.01 -9.80
CA LEU A 512 18.20 -0.58 -10.72
C LEU A 512 18.52 -2.04 -10.35
N THR A 513 18.63 -2.38 -9.06
CA THR A 513 18.83 -3.78 -8.62
C THR A 513 17.65 -4.69 -8.90
N LYS A 514 16.44 -4.13 -8.98
CA LYS A 514 15.23 -4.88 -9.34
C LYS A 514 15.13 -5.08 -10.85
N GLU A 515 15.55 -4.08 -11.62
CA GLU A 515 15.52 -4.11 -13.09
C GLU A 515 16.69 -4.92 -13.69
N PHE A 516 17.81 -4.99 -12.97
CA PHE A 516 19.04 -5.59 -13.45
C PHE A 516 19.58 -6.64 -12.46
N GLU A 517 19.80 -7.85 -12.96
CA GLU A 517 20.40 -8.93 -12.20
C GLU A 517 21.85 -8.62 -11.79
N ASN A 518 22.39 -9.35 -10.81
CA ASN A 518 23.81 -9.31 -10.43
C ASN A 518 24.34 -7.93 -9.99
N ILE A 519 23.49 -6.95 -9.70
CA ILE A 519 23.93 -5.78 -8.93
C ILE A 519 24.09 -6.24 -7.48
N PRO A 520 25.28 -6.09 -6.86
CA PRO A 520 25.50 -6.53 -5.48
C PRO A 520 24.45 -5.92 -4.57
N TYR A 521 23.86 -6.67 -3.62
CA TYR A 521 22.79 -6.19 -2.74
C TYR A 521 23.27 -5.16 -1.70
N PHE A 522 22.38 -4.23 -1.32
CA PHE A 522 22.66 -3.19 -0.33
C PHE A 522 23.10 -3.76 1.02
N THR A 523 22.62 -4.97 1.37
CA THR A 523 22.93 -5.66 2.63
C THR A 523 24.43 -5.77 2.86
N ILE A 524 25.24 -6.00 1.82
CA ILE A 524 26.70 -6.06 1.95
C ILE A 524 27.27 -4.72 2.42
N LEU A 525 26.81 -3.62 1.82
CA LEU A 525 27.19 -2.26 2.21
C LEU A 525 26.71 -1.94 3.63
N TYR A 526 25.44 -2.25 3.92
CA TYR A 526 24.80 -2.03 5.21
C TYR A 526 25.52 -2.74 6.35
N GLU A 527 25.71 -4.06 6.26
CA GLU A 527 26.35 -4.86 7.30
C GLU A 527 27.81 -4.47 7.52
N THR A 528 28.53 -4.13 6.44
CA THR A 528 29.92 -3.69 6.57
C THR A 528 30.01 -2.33 7.28
N ILE A 529 29.18 -1.36 6.90
CA ILE A 529 29.13 -0.05 7.56
C ILE A 529 28.75 -0.19 9.03
N ARG A 530 27.74 -1.00 9.35
CA ARG A 530 27.27 -1.25 10.71
C ARG A 530 28.34 -1.92 11.57
N THR A 531 29.04 -2.91 11.02
CA THR A 531 30.12 -3.62 11.72
C THR A 531 31.31 -2.69 12.01
N GLU A 532 31.77 -1.92 11.01
CA GLU A 532 32.86 -0.97 11.18
C GLU A 532 32.46 0.18 12.12
N GLY A 533 31.22 0.68 12.02
CA GLY A 533 30.67 1.70 12.90
C GLY A 533 30.66 1.24 14.36
N THR A 534 30.18 0.03 14.61
CA THR A 534 30.16 -0.58 15.96
C THR A 534 31.57 -0.63 16.55
N LYS A 535 32.58 -1.02 15.76
CA LYS A 535 33.98 -1.07 16.21
C LYS A 535 34.56 0.33 16.45
N TYR A 536 34.34 1.26 15.54
CA TYR A 536 34.95 2.59 15.56
C TYR A 536 34.40 3.50 16.66
N PHE A 537 33.12 3.34 17.02
CA PHE A 537 32.44 4.17 18.01
C PHE A 537 32.24 3.50 19.38
N LYS A 538 32.72 2.26 19.57
CA LYS A 538 32.53 1.47 20.79
C LYS A 538 32.90 2.20 22.08
N ASP A 539 34.01 2.95 22.06
CA ASP A 539 34.58 3.62 23.24
C ASP A 539 34.34 5.14 23.23
N LYS A 540 33.35 5.61 22.47
CA LYS A 540 33.00 7.04 22.33
C LYS A 540 31.60 7.31 22.91
N PRO A 541 31.49 7.61 24.21
CA PRO A 541 30.21 7.75 24.91
C PRO A 541 29.41 9.01 24.52
N GLU A 542 29.93 9.85 23.62
CA GLU A 542 29.31 11.09 23.15
C GLU A 542 28.19 10.88 22.09
N PHE A 543 27.94 9.65 21.64
CA PHE A 543 26.99 9.32 20.57
C PHE A 543 25.72 8.58 21.04
N HIS A 544 25.19 8.98 22.21
CA HIS A 544 23.89 8.52 22.73
C HIS A 544 22.75 9.48 22.30
N ASN A 545 21.50 9.01 22.30
CA ASN A 545 20.23 9.68 21.98
C ASN A 545 19.89 9.87 20.49
N ASN A 546 19.49 8.82 19.77
CA ASN A 546 18.84 8.92 18.43
C ASN A 546 19.54 9.91 17.47
N THR A 547 20.87 10.03 17.58
CA THR A 547 21.63 11.06 16.89
C THR A 547 22.08 10.52 15.55
N LEU A 548 21.76 11.24 14.47
CA LEU A 548 22.27 10.94 13.13
C LEU A 548 23.69 11.50 13.00
N LEU A 549 24.65 10.61 12.91
CA LEU A 549 26.03 10.94 12.61
C LEU A 549 26.23 10.89 11.09
N LYS A 550 26.34 12.06 10.44
CA LYS A 550 26.55 12.12 8.99
C LYS A 550 27.98 11.76 8.63
N PHE A 551 28.17 10.96 7.58
CA PHE A 551 29.51 10.55 7.16
C PHE A 551 30.41 11.72 6.76
N ASN A 552 29.83 12.77 6.18
CA ASN A 552 30.57 13.96 5.76
C ASN A 552 31.17 14.73 6.95
N ASP A 553 30.57 14.62 8.14
CA ASP A 553 31.04 15.28 9.36
C ASP A 553 32.13 14.45 10.08
N HIS A 554 32.38 13.21 9.61
CA HIS A 554 33.35 12.27 10.20
C HIS A 554 34.30 11.67 9.14
N PRO A 555 35.22 12.49 8.58
CA PRO A 555 36.07 12.08 7.45
C PRO A 555 36.97 10.88 7.77
N LYS A 556 37.47 10.77 9.01
CA LYS A 556 38.33 9.63 9.43
C LYS A 556 37.58 8.29 9.38
N PHE A 557 36.31 8.27 9.76
CA PHE A 557 35.48 7.06 9.68
C PHE A 557 35.14 6.74 8.22
N LEU A 558 34.84 7.75 7.41
CA LEU A 558 34.60 7.58 5.98
C LEU A 558 35.85 7.05 5.24
N ASP A 559 37.05 7.45 5.66
CA ASP A 559 38.33 6.90 5.18
C ASP A 559 38.54 5.42 5.53
N LEU A 560 38.14 5.02 6.75
CA LEU A 560 38.14 3.62 7.17
C LEU A 560 37.21 2.79 6.28
N LEU A 561 35.96 3.23 6.11
CA LEU A 561 34.98 2.57 5.25
C LEU A 561 35.48 2.47 3.80
N ALA A 562 36.00 3.56 3.23
CA ALA A 562 36.52 3.57 1.87
C ALA A 562 37.76 2.67 1.69
N SER A 563 38.46 2.35 2.79
CA SER A 563 39.61 1.46 2.78
C SER A 563 39.24 -0.02 2.88
N ASN A 564 38.04 -0.35 3.36
CA ASN A 564 37.54 -1.72 3.52
C ASN A 564 37.49 -2.48 2.17
N ILE A 565 38.02 -3.69 2.15
CA ILE A 565 38.16 -4.51 0.93
C ILE A 565 36.80 -4.92 0.36
N GLY A 566 35.83 -5.24 1.24
CA GLY A 566 34.46 -5.60 0.85
C GLY A 566 33.76 -4.44 0.14
N LEU A 567 33.84 -3.23 0.71
CA LEU A 567 33.25 -2.03 0.10
C LEU A 567 33.93 -1.62 -1.20
N LYS A 568 35.25 -1.81 -1.31
CA LYS A 568 35.99 -1.64 -2.58
C LYS A 568 35.49 -2.60 -3.66
N LYS A 569 35.29 -3.88 -3.32
CA LYS A 569 34.80 -4.90 -4.26
C LYS A 569 33.37 -4.59 -4.69
N PHE A 570 32.48 -4.38 -3.72
CA PHE A 570 31.08 -3.96 -3.93
C PHE A 570 30.98 -2.78 -4.90
N SER A 571 31.72 -1.71 -4.62
CA SER A 571 31.69 -0.48 -5.43
C SER A 571 32.13 -0.71 -6.87
N LYS A 572 33.23 -1.46 -7.07
CA LYS A 572 33.75 -1.75 -8.41
C LYS A 572 32.80 -2.62 -9.22
N GLU A 573 32.25 -3.66 -8.60
CA GLU A 573 31.35 -4.61 -9.25
C GLU A 573 30.02 -3.97 -9.64
N MET A 574 29.42 -3.19 -8.73
CA MET A 574 28.22 -2.41 -9.00
C MET A 574 28.41 -1.46 -10.20
N VAL A 575 29.48 -0.65 -10.21
CA VAL A 575 29.75 0.29 -11.31
C VAL A 575 30.00 -0.44 -12.62
N LYS A 576 30.74 -1.56 -12.61
CA LYS A 576 30.98 -2.40 -13.80
C LYS A 576 29.66 -2.92 -14.37
N ASN A 577 28.82 -3.52 -13.54
CA ASN A 577 27.56 -4.14 -13.97
C ASN A 577 26.61 -3.07 -14.52
N LEU A 578 26.44 -1.93 -13.83
CA LEU A 578 25.60 -0.83 -14.31
C LEU A 578 26.06 -0.23 -15.64
N ASN A 579 27.38 -0.15 -15.90
CA ASN A 579 27.88 0.30 -17.21
C ASN A 579 27.58 -0.71 -18.32
N ASN A 580 27.69 -2.01 -18.04
CA ASN A 580 27.31 -3.07 -18.98
C ASN A 580 25.82 -3.00 -19.30
N TYR A 581 24.98 -2.85 -18.27
CA TYR A 581 23.54 -2.67 -18.43
C TYR A 581 23.20 -1.44 -19.26
N HIS A 582 23.83 -0.30 -18.98
CA HIS A 582 23.64 0.92 -19.76
C HIS A 582 23.97 0.73 -21.25
N LYS A 583 25.04 0.00 -21.57
CA LYS A 583 25.37 -0.33 -22.97
C LYS A 583 24.32 -1.24 -23.60
N SER A 584 23.89 -2.28 -22.90
CA SER A 584 22.87 -3.22 -23.39
C SER A 584 21.51 -2.55 -23.61
N LEU A 585 21.12 -1.64 -22.70
CA LEU A 585 19.87 -0.90 -22.76
C LEU A 585 19.83 -0.01 -23.99
N LYS A 586 20.92 0.73 -24.27
CA LYS A 586 21.04 1.56 -25.49
C LYS A 586 20.94 0.75 -26.77
N ILE A 587 21.58 -0.42 -26.83
CA ILE A 587 21.48 -1.32 -27.98
C ILE A 587 20.04 -1.78 -28.16
N SER A 588 19.37 -2.21 -27.08
CA SER A 588 17.97 -2.64 -27.12
C SER A 588 17.05 -1.52 -27.61
N ILE A 589 17.19 -0.29 -27.10
CA ILE A 589 16.39 0.86 -27.51
C ILE A 589 16.60 1.15 -29.00
N ASN A 590 17.84 1.20 -29.47
CA ASN A 590 18.15 1.48 -30.88
C ASN A 590 17.60 0.39 -31.82
N ASN A 591 17.67 -0.88 -31.43
CA ASN A 591 17.14 -1.99 -32.21
C ASN A 591 15.61 -1.91 -32.34
N GLU A 592 14.90 -1.60 -31.26
CA GLU A 592 13.44 -1.43 -31.29
C GLU A 592 13.02 -0.21 -32.11
N ILE A 593 13.71 0.93 -32.00
CA ILE A 593 13.48 2.10 -32.87
C ILE A 593 13.67 1.73 -34.34
N LYS A 594 14.68 0.91 -34.66
CA LYS A 594 14.93 0.45 -36.03
C LYS A 594 13.76 -0.41 -36.54
N LYS A 595 13.28 -1.35 -35.72
CA LYS A 595 12.10 -2.18 -36.07
C LYS A 595 10.84 -1.35 -36.30
N GLU A 596 10.60 -0.33 -35.47
CA GLU A 596 9.46 0.57 -35.67
C GLU A 596 9.56 1.32 -37.01
N LYS A 597 10.75 1.79 -37.39
CA LYS A 597 10.96 2.42 -38.70
C LYS A 597 10.74 1.46 -39.86
N GLU A 598 11.31 0.25 -39.78
CA GLU A 598 11.12 -0.79 -40.80
C GLU A 598 9.63 -1.17 -40.95
N LEU A 599 8.87 -1.21 -39.85
CA LEU A 599 7.43 -1.46 -39.89
C LEU A 599 6.66 -0.30 -40.54
N VAL A 600 7.01 0.95 -40.23
CA VAL A 600 6.40 2.14 -40.85
C VAL A 600 6.73 2.23 -42.34
N GLU A 601 7.91 1.80 -42.76
CA GLU A 601 8.27 1.70 -44.18
C GLU A 601 7.51 0.57 -44.91
N LEU A 602 7.07 -0.47 -44.17
CA LEU A 602 6.34 -1.61 -44.72
C LEU A 602 4.83 -1.35 -44.89
N ILE A 603 4.22 -0.58 -43.99
CA ILE A 603 2.81 -0.15 -44.03
C ILE A 603 2.64 0.92 -45.11
#